data_AF-A0A8B6CAD5-F1
#
_entry.id   AF-A0A8B6CAD5-F1
#
_cell.length_a   1.000
_cell.length_b   1.000
_cell.length_c   1.000
_cell.angle_alpha   90.00
_cell.angle_beta   90.00
_cell.angle_gamma   90.00
#
_symmetry.space_group_name_H-M   'P 1'
#
loop_
_entity.id
_entity.type
_entity.pdbx_description
1 polymer ?
#
loop_
_entity_poly.entity_id
_entity_poly.type
_entity_poly.pdbx_seq_one_letter_code
_entity_poly.pdbx_strand_id
1 'polypeptide(L)'
;MEKQVKIFERQIGRIGRDSNPVFKNYRQNSEPAAFRAIRTVSECLGPNGDAKNGARQQWLAYCKMLNKKSHINSYRSNRFNNLYDGANYVLIHKNDIIDFLNNHICDPNLKLKSVLCDLSCEKVYTHIVCLAAIGRYVTSPFWNLVNSNEHYLDLYKFFNPLYKRMKSWTENCNIIFDGEIDPYILKYPHKIDDSYNILLQELKKVKDTGTEIFCIMCTSITRVMERQLADFLSEGIYSKEASEEDKKNIAHAKITNIPAENLFGDLDYAIKRKHNASVFHHSSIVMLKRNKTVHWLKKKPDHVKCKIMAIGRKYANLCKNKANKLEQEVSKKRQNILRDNKQKKNTQAEKN
;
A
#
# COMPACT_ATOMS: atom_id res chain seq x y z
N MET A 1 -11.94 -9.70 0.91
CA MET A 1 -12.22 -9.33 -0.49
C MET A 1 -11.72 -10.41 -1.45
N GLU A 2 -10.40 -10.60 -1.60
CA GLU A 2 -9.80 -11.54 -2.59
C GLU A 2 -10.45 -12.93 -2.60
N LYS A 3 -10.57 -13.58 -1.43
CA LYS A 3 -11.24 -14.89 -1.30
C LYS A 3 -12.69 -14.90 -1.81
N GLN A 4 -13.46 -13.84 -1.54
CA GLN A 4 -14.88 -13.75 -1.94
C GLN A 4 -15.00 -13.52 -3.45
N VAL A 5 -14.19 -12.62 -4.00
CA VAL A 5 -14.08 -12.41 -5.46
C VAL A 5 -13.69 -13.71 -6.16
N LYS A 6 -12.75 -14.48 -5.58
CA LYS A 6 -12.36 -15.77 -6.17
C LYS A 6 -13.48 -16.81 -6.13
N ILE A 7 -14.28 -16.86 -5.07
CA ILE A 7 -15.45 -17.74 -4.99
C ILE A 7 -16.45 -17.37 -6.09
N PHE A 8 -16.74 -16.08 -6.27
CA PHE A 8 -17.59 -15.59 -7.34
C PHE A 8 -17.05 -15.96 -8.73
N GLU A 9 -15.75 -15.75 -8.99
CA GLU A 9 -15.12 -16.15 -10.25
C GLU A 9 -15.26 -17.65 -10.53
N ARG A 10 -15.24 -18.51 -9.51
CA ARG A 10 -15.47 -19.96 -9.69
C ARG A 10 -16.90 -20.28 -10.11
N GLN A 11 -17.89 -19.51 -9.66
CA GLN A 11 -19.30 -19.70 -10.01
C GLN A 11 -19.58 -19.31 -11.47
N ILE A 12 -18.96 -18.24 -11.96
CA ILE A 12 -19.12 -17.76 -13.35
C ILE A 12 -18.25 -18.51 -14.37
N GLY A 13 -17.38 -19.42 -13.92
CA GLY A 13 -16.53 -20.26 -14.75
C GLY A 13 -15.14 -19.68 -15.05
N ARG A 14 -14.42 -20.30 -15.99
CA ARG A 14 -13.06 -19.85 -16.37
C ARG A 14 -13.14 -18.55 -17.18
N ILE A 15 -12.46 -17.50 -16.72
CA ILE A 15 -12.42 -16.18 -17.38
C ILE A 15 -10.98 -15.75 -17.69
N GLY A 16 -10.83 -14.83 -18.64
CA GLY A 16 -9.54 -14.27 -19.04
C GLY A 16 -8.54 -15.33 -19.50
N ARG A 17 -7.30 -15.22 -19.05
CA ARG A 17 -6.23 -16.19 -19.28
C ARG A 17 -6.65 -17.64 -18.99
N ASP A 18 -7.46 -17.88 -17.97
CA ASP A 18 -7.77 -19.24 -17.52
C ASP A 18 -8.73 -19.98 -18.47
N SER A 19 -9.48 -19.26 -19.31
CA SER A 19 -10.31 -19.86 -20.37
C SER A 19 -9.46 -20.37 -21.53
N ASN A 20 -8.28 -19.80 -21.76
CA ASN A 20 -7.41 -20.16 -22.87
C ASN A 20 -6.67 -21.49 -22.60
N PRO A 21 -6.72 -22.48 -23.52
CA PRO A 21 -6.06 -23.79 -23.37
C PRO A 21 -4.54 -23.73 -23.16
N VAL A 22 -3.88 -22.72 -23.72
CA VAL A 22 -2.42 -22.52 -23.59
C VAL A 22 -2.01 -22.39 -22.12
N PHE A 23 -2.91 -21.90 -21.27
CA PHE A 23 -2.64 -21.70 -19.85
C PHE A 23 -3.12 -22.84 -18.94
N LYS A 24 -3.43 -24.03 -19.48
CA LYS A 24 -4.00 -25.15 -18.70
C LYS A 24 -3.22 -25.47 -17.41
N ASN A 25 -1.89 -25.40 -17.46
CA ASN A 25 -1.00 -25.70 -16.33
C ASN A 25 -0.92 -24.56 -15.30
N TYR A 26 -1.43 -23.38 -15.61
CA TYR A 26 -1.37 -22.19 -14.75
C TYR A 26 -2.71 -21.86 -14.09
N ARG A 27 -3.74 -22.69 -14.30
CA ARG A 27 -5.13 -22.47 -13.83
C ARG A 27 -5.30 -22.59 -12.32
N GLN A 28 -4.40 -23.26 -11.61
CA GLN A 28 -4.52 -23.51 -10.17
C GLN A 28 -4.21 -22.29 -9.28
N ASN A 29 -4.17 -21.08 -9.84
CA ASN A 29 -3.87 -19.88 -9.05
C ASN A 29 -5.04 -19.52 -8.12
N SER A 30 -4.73 -19.28 -6.84
CA SER A 30 -5.69 -18.80 -5.83
C SER A 30 -6.10 -17.33 -6.03
N GLU A 31 -5.29 -16.56 -6.76
CA GLU A 31 -5.51 -15.14 -7.04
C GLU A 31 -6.70 -14.93 -8.01
N PRO A 32 -7.56 -13.90 -7.80
CA PRO A 32 -8.58 -13.48 -8.75
C PRO A 32 -8.01 -13.02 -10.10
N ALA A 33 -8.75 -13.23 -11.19
CA ALA A 33 -8.29 -12.92 -12.54
C ALA A 33 -7.95 -11.44 -12.72
N ALA A 34 -8.76 -10.52 -12.18
CA ALA A 34 -8.50 -9.09 -12.25
C ALA A 34 -7.24 -8.66 -11.48
N PHE A 35 -7.00 -9.28 -10.32
CA PHE A 35 -5.82 -8.99 -9.48
C PHE A 35 -4.55 -9.43 -10.21
N ARG A 36 -4.59 -10.66 -10.75
CA ARG A 36 -3.55 -11.18 -11.64
C ARG A 36 -3.32 -10.25 -12.82
N ALA A 37 -4.37 -9.80 -13.50
CA ALA A 37 -4.26 -8.94 -14.67
C ALA A 37 -3.52 -7.64 -14.34
N ILE A 38 -3.96 -6.93 -13.29
CA ILE A 38 -3.35 -5.67 -12.82
C ILE A 38 -1.88 -5.86 -12.46
N ARG A 39 -1.57 -6.91 -11.70
CA ARG A 39 -0.19 -7.23 -11.29
C ARG A 39 0.67 -7.57 -12.51
N THR A 40 0.16 -8.40 -13.42
CA THR A 40 0.92 -8.86 -14.60
C THR A 40 1.18 -7.71 -15.58
N VAL A 41 0.21 -6.81 -15.78
CA VAL A 41 0.41 -5.57 -16.55
C VAL A 41 1.57 -4.76 -15.96
N SER A 42 1.56 -4.56 -14.65
CA SER A 42 2.59 -3.79 -13.96
C SER A 42 3.96 -4.47 -13.99
N GLU A 43 4.02 -5.80 -13.93
CA GLU A 43 5.25 -6.57 -14.07
C GLU A 43 5.80 -6.54 -15.51
N CYS A 44 4.95 -6.48 -16.53
CA CYS A 44 5.36 -6.46 -17.92
C CYS A 44 5.74 -5.05 -18.42
N LEU A 45 4.98 -4.03 -18.02
CA LEU A 45 5.05 -2.69 -18.60
C LEU A 45 5.50 -1.61 -17.58
N GLY A 46 5.41 -1.90 -16.28
CA GLY A 46 5.75 -0.97 -15.20
C GLY A 46 7.25 -0.87 -14.88
N PRO A 47 7.68 0.17 -14.14
CA PRO A 47 9.07 0.40 -13.78
C PRO A 47 9.61 -0.76 -12.96
N ASN A 48 10.85 -1.16 -13.24
CA ASN A 48 11.48 -2.32 -12.61
C ASN A 48 10.68 -3.63 -12.79
N GLY A 49 9.89 -3.71 -13.88
CA GLY A 49 9.24 -4.94 -14.32
C GLY A 49 10.24 -6.05 -14.64
N ASP A 50 9.71 -7.19 -15.06
CA ASP A 50 10.52 -8.35 -15.45
C ASP A 50 11.36 -7.99 -16.68
N ALA A 51 12.67 -7.77 -16.48
CA ALA A 51 13.56 -7.37 -17.57
C ALA A 51 13.71 -8.45 -18.66
N LYS A 52 13.41 -9.72 -18.33
CA LYS A 52 13.51 -10.84 -19.28
C LYS A 52 12.19 -11.10 -20.01
N ASN A 53 11.07 -11.02 -19.30
CA ASN A 53 9.76 -11.40 -19.86
C ASN A 53 8.80 -10.23 -20.07
N GLY A 54 9.17 -9.01 -19.68
CA GLY A 54 8.40 -7.79 -19.89
C GLY A 54 8.73 -7.09 -21.22
N ALA A 55 8.02 -6.01 -21.49
CA ALA A 55 8.13 -5.22 -22.73
C ALA A 55 8.16 -3.71 -22.45
N ARG A 56 8.70 -3.30 -21.28
CA ARG A 56 8.63 -1.90 -20.82
C ARG A 56 9.22 -0.91 -21.81
N GLN A 57 10.40 -1.17 -22.38
CA GLN A 57 11.06 -0.19 -23.24
C GLN A 57 10.27 0.03 -24.53
N GLN A 58 9.77 -1.06 -25.12
CA GLN A 58 8.89 -1.04 -26.27
C GLN A 58 7.57 -0.32 -25.95
N TRP A 59 6.99 -0.57 -24.77
CA TRP A 59 5.79 0.13 -24.31
C TRP A 59 6.00 1.63 -24.15
N LEU A 60 7.13 2.06 -23.57
CA LEU A 60 7.46 3.49 -23.46
C LEU A 60 7.64 4.15 -24.83
N ALA A 61 8.27 3.46 -25.78
CA ALA A 61 8.40 3.93 -27.16
C ALA A 61 7.03 4.05 -27.85
N TYR A 62 6.15 3.07 -27.66
CA TYR A 62 4.77 3.07 -28.17
C TYR A 62 3.93 4.21 -27.55
N CYS A 63 3.98 4.41 -26.24
CA CYS A 63 3.31 5.56 -25.60
C CYS A 63 3.82 6.90 -26.16
N LYS A 64 5.14 7.02 -26.41
CA LYS A 64 5.73 8.22 -27.01
C LYS A 64 5.21 8.45 -28.44
N MET A 65 5.06 7.39 -29.23
CA MET A 65 4.45 7.45 -30.57
C MET A 65 3.01 7.98 -30.52
N LEU A 66 2.24 7.59 -29.51
CA LEU A 66 0.88 8.09 -29.27
C LEU A 66 0.81 9.47 -28.61
N ASN A 67 1.95 10.11 -28.32
CA ASN A 67 2.04 11.33 -27.51
C ASN A 67 1.33 11.19 -26.14
N LYS A 68 1.40 10.00 -25.52
CA LYS A 68 0.83 9.70 -24.20
C LYS A 68 1.93 9.41 -23.19
N LYS A 69 1.64 9.69 -21.92
CA LYS A 69 2.50 9.26 -20.80
C LYS A 69 2.07 7.87 -20.33
N SER A 70 3.03 6.96 -20.15
CA SER A 70 2.77 5.70 -19.46
C SER A 70 2.47 5.96 -17.98
N HIS A 71 1.28 5.55 -17.54
CA HIS A 71 0.85 5.64 -16.15
C HIS A 71 1.13 4.34 -15.37
N ILE A 72 1.54 3.26 -16.06
CA ILE A 72 1.79 1.96 -15.45
C ILE A 72 2.95 2.05 -14.46
N ASN A 73 2.65 1.79 -13.18
CA ASN A 73 3.62 1.86 -12.09
C ASN A 73 4.14 0.46 -11.68
N SER A 74 5.15 0.41 -10.81
CA SER A 74 5.70 -0.85 -10.32
C SER A 74 4.76 -1.48 -9.32
N TYR A 75 4.40 -2.75 -9.54
CA TYR A 75 3.73 -3.56 -8.52
C TYR A 75 4.77 -4.21 -7.60
N ARG A 76 5.58 -3.38 -6.95
CA ARG A 76 6.53 -3.83 -5.93
C ARG A 76 6.02 -3.41 -4.57
N SER A 77 6.11 -4.31 -3.59
CA SER A 77 5.59 -4.23 -2.22
C SER A 77 4.13 -4.68 -2.04
N ASN A 78 3.86 -5.32 -0.90
CA ASN A 78 2.55 -5.77 -0.44
C ASN A 78 1.64 -4.61 0.00
N ARG A 79 1.85 -3.40 -0.54
CA ARG A 79 1.04 -2.23 -0.20
C ARG A 79 -0.33 -2.37 -0.85
N PHE A 80 -1.37 -2.29 -0.04
CA PHE A 80 -2.75 -2.51 -0.49
C PHE A 80 -3.18 -1.55 -1.61
N ASN A 81 -2.66 -0.31 -1.63
CA ASN A 81 -3.03 0.70 -2.63
C ASN A 81 -2.54 0.35 -4.04
N ASN A 82 -1.47 -0.44 -4.18
CA ASN A 82 -0.91 -0.79 -5.49
C ASN A 82 -1.92 -1.50 -6.40
N LEU A 83 -2.82 -2.31 -5.83
CA LEU A 83 -3.89 -2.97 -6.57
C LEU A 83 -4.85 -1.95 -7.19
N TYR A 84 -5.27 -0.98 -6.39
CA TYR A 84 -6.26 0.02 -6.78
C TYR A 84 -5.68 1.08 -7.73
N ASP A 85 -4.45 1.53 -7.47
CA ASP A 85 -3.70 2.40 -8.37
C ASP A 85 -3.46 1.69 -9.71
N GLY A 86 -3.06 0.42 -9.64
CA GLY A 86 -2.88 -0.45 -10.81
C GLY A 86 -4.16 -0.60 -11.64
N ALA A 87 -5.32 -0.77 -10.99
CA ALA A 87 -6.61 -0.82 -11.67
C ALA A 87 -6.90 0.47 -12.46
N ASN A 88 -6.63 1.64 -11.85
CA ASN A 88 -6.77 2.93 -12.51
C ASN A 88 -5.81 3.07 -13.71
N TYR A 89 -4.58 2.58 -13.61
CA TYR A 89 -3.64 2.63 -14.74
C TYR A 89 -4.06 1.72 -15.90
N VAL A 90 -4.59 0.54 -15.60
CA VAL A 90 -5.14 -0.37 -16.61
C VAL A 90 -6.38 0.25 -17.26
N LEU A 91 -7.25 0.89 -16.49
CA LEU A 91 -8.42 1.59 -17.00
C LEU A 91 -8.04 2.63 -18.07
N ILE A 92 -7.02 3.45 -17.79
CA ILE A 92 -6.54 4.49 -18.73
C ILE A 92 -5.95 3.87 -20.00
N HIS A 93 -5.18 2.79 -19.85
CA HIS A 93 -4.35 2.25 -20.93
C HIS A 93 -4.90 0.97 -21.57
N LYS A 94 -6.10 0.48 -21.21
CA LYS A 94 -6.58 -0.85 -21.68
C LYS A 94 -6.46 -1.02 -23.18
N ASN A 95 -7.04 -0.09 -23.94
CA ASN A 95 -7.09 -0.19 -25.40
C ASN A 95 -5.68 -0.05 -26.00
N ASP A 96 -4.88 0.87 -25.47
CA ASP A 96 -3.49 1.08 -25.87
C ASP A 96 -2.63 -0.18 -25.60
N ILE A 97 -2.85 -0.87 -24.48
CA ILE A 97 -2.13 -2.11 -24.14
C ILE A 97 -2.54 -3.24 -25.08
N ILE A 98 -3.83 -3.40 -25.35
CA ILE A 98 -4.33 -4.45 -26.25
C ILE A 98 -3.78 -4.23 -27.67
N ASP A 99 -3.82 -3.00 -28.18
CA ASP A 99 -3.28 -2.63 -29.49
C ASP A 99 -1.77 -2.88 -29.55
N PHE A 100 -1.02 -2.40 -28.56
CA PHE A 100 0.42 -2.63 -28.43
C PHE A 100 0.78 -4.12 -28.48
N LEU A 101 0.08 -4.97 -27.72
CA LEU A 101 0.37 -6.40 -27.65
C LEU A 101 -0.03 -7.17 -28.91
N ASN A 102 -1.06 -6.74 -29.63
CA ASN A 102 -1.51 -7.38 -30.86
C ASN A 102 -0.69 -6.95 -32.09
N ASN A 103 -0.36 -5.67 -32.18
CA ASN A 103 0.11 -5.06 -33.42
C ASN A 103 1.59 -4.64 -33.39
N HIS A 104 2.19 -4.52 -32.21
CA HIS A 104 3.56 -3.98 -32.06
C HIS A 104 4.55 -4.96 -31.40
N ILE A 105 4.11 -6.16 -31.05
CA ILE A 105 4.96 -7.23 -30.51
C ILE A 105 4.86 -8.46 -31.43
N CYS A 106 5.92 -8.78 -32.18
CA CYS A 106 5.91 -9.87 -33.16
C CYS A 106 5.75 -11.27 -32.57
N ASP A 107 6.31 -11.54 -31.39
CA ASP A 107 6.14 -12.84 -30.70
C ASP A 107 5.97 -12.63 -29.19
N PRO A 108 4.73 -12.40 -28.72
CA PRO A 108 4.50 -12.20 -27.30
C PRO A 108 4.71 -13.53 -26.55
N ASN A 109 5.59 -13.50 -25.55
CA ASN A 109 5.77 -14.63 -24.64
C ASN A 109 4.49 -14.92 -23.83
N LEU A 110 4.45 -16.05 -23.10
CA LEU A 110 3.26 -16.46 -22.34
C LEU A 110 2.77 -15.41 -21.34
N LYS A 111 3.67 -14.60 -20.76
CA LYS A 111 3.32 -13.55 -19.80
C LYS A 111 2.59 -12.39 -20.48
N LEU A 112 3.05 -11.97 -21.66
CA LEU A 112 2.38 -10.95 -22.47
C LEU A 112 1.04 -11.47 -23.04
N LYS A 113 1.01 -12.72 -23.51
CA LYS A 113 -0.24 -13.40 -23.92
C LYS A 113 -1.25 -13.48 -22.77
N SER A 114 -0.79 -13.68 -21.54
CA SER A 114 -1.64 -13.66 -20.34
C SER A 114 -2.29 -12.30 -20.13
N VAL A 115 -1.54 -11.21 -20.26
CA VAL A 115 -2.07 -9.85 -20.16
C VAL A 115 -3.15 -9.62 -21.21
N LEU A 116 -2.86 -9.98 -22.47
CA LEU A 116 -3.81 -9.84 -23.57
C LEU A 116 -5.11 -10.63 -23.29
N CYS A 117 -5.01 -11.90 -22.91
CA CYS A 117 -6.20 -12.73 -22.61
C CYS A 117 -7.04 -12.17 -21.46
N ASP A 118 -6.39 -11.66 -20.40
CA ASP A 118 -7.10 -11.07 -19.26
C ASP A 118 -7.76 -9.74 -19.64
N LEU A 119 -7.08 -8.83 -20.33
CA LEU A 119 -7.62 -7.51 -20.70
C LEU A 119 -8.67 -7.55 -21.81
N SER A 120 -8.59 -8.54 -22.71
CA SER A 120 -9.61 -8.78 -23.73
C SER A 120 -10.87 -9.46 -23.19
N CYS A 121 -10.85 -9.97 -21.95
CA CYS A 121 -12.02 -10.57 -21.34
C CYS A 121 -12.88 -9.51 -20.63
N GLU A 122 -14.10 -9.30 -21.12
CA GLU A 122 -15.03 -8.31 -20.57
C GLU A 122 -15.29 -8.51 -19.07
N LYS A 123 -15.54 -9.74 -18.61
CA LYS A 123 -15.76 -10.05 -17.19
C LYS A 123 -14.57 -9.65 -16.30
N VAL A 124 -13.33 -9.95 -16.75
CA VAL A 124 -12.12 -9.56 -16.01
C VAL A 124 -12.00 -8.04 -15.99
N TYR A 125 -12.27 -7.39 -17.11
CA TYR A 125 -12.22 -5.94 -17.18
C TYR A 125 -13.28 -5.25 -16.32
N THR A 126 -14.51 -5.76 -16.27
CA THR A 126 -15.57 -5.30 -15.34
C THR A 126 -15.06 -5.31 -13.90
N HIS A 127 -14.40 -6.38 -13.47
CA HIS A 127 -13.81 -6.45 -12.13
C HIS A 127 -12.72 -5.36 -11.92
N ILE A 128 -11.92 -5.08 -12.94
CA ILE A 128 -10.91 -4.01 -12.90
C ILE A 128 -11.57 -2.63 -12.77
N VAL A 129 -12.65 -2.37 -13.50
CA VAL A 129 -13.42 -1.11 -13.39
C VAL A 129 -13.98 -0.94 -11.97
N CYS A 130 -14.56 -1.98 -11.39
CA CYS A 130 -15.04 -1.96 -10.00
C CYS A 130 -13.90 -1.70 -8.99
N LEU A 131 -12.72 -2.31 -9.19
CA LEU A 131 -11.53 -2.03 -8.37
C LEU A 131 -11.07 -0.57 -8.53
N ALA A 132 -11.05 -0.04 -9.76
CA ALA A 132 -10.70 1.34 -10.01
C ALA A 132 -11.66 2.31 -9.28
N ALA A 133 -12.96 1.98 -9.25
CA ALA A 133 -13.97 2.73 -8.52
C ALA A 133 -13.73 2.74 -7.00
N ILE A 134 -13.49 1.58 -6.39
CA ILE A 134 -13.06 1.51 -4.97
C ILE A 134 -11.76 2.28 -4.76
N GLY A 135 -10.84 2.17 -5.72
CA GLY A 135 -9.59 2.93 -5.74
C GLY A 135 -9.81 4.42 -5.60
N ARG A 136 -10.71 4.93 -6.43
CA ARG A 136 -11.00 6.34 -6.59
C ARG A 136 -11.78 6.95 -5.43
N TYR A 137 -12.82 6.26 -4.96
CA TYR A 137 -13.76 6.81 -3.98
C TYR A 137 -13.44 6.42 -2.54
N VAL A 138 -12.68 5.34 -2.32
CA VAL A 138 -12.41 4.82 -0.97
C VAL A 138 -10.92 4.91 -0.64
N THR A 139 -10.09 4.19 -1.38
CA THR A 139 -8.70 3.97 -0.94
C THR A 139 -7.80 5.18 -1.19
N SER A 140 -7.98 5.91 -2.29
CA SER A 140 -7.18 7.11 -2.54
C SER A 140 -7.55 8.25 -1.59
N PRO A 141 -8.84 8.55 -1.34
CA PRO A 141 -9.20 9.56 -0.35
C PRO A 141 -8.76 9.16 1.06
N PHE A 142 -8.83 7.87 1.40
CA PHE A 142 -8.23 7.35 2.64
C PHE A 142 -6.71 7.57 2.68
N TRP A 143 -5.99 7.31 1.59
CA TRP A 143 -4.55 7.58 1.51
C TRP A 143 -4.22 9.06 1.68
N ASN A 144 -5.04 9.96 1.12
CA ASN A 144 -4.88 11.39 1.32
C ASN A 144 -5.10 11.80 2.79
N LEU A 145 -6.14 11.26 3.44
CA LEU A 145 -6.39 11.45 4.87
C LEU A 145 -5.20 10.98 5.71
N VAL A 146 -4.67 9.81 5.39
CA VAL A 146 -3.53 9.18 6.07
C VAL A 146 -2.24 10.00 5.94
N ASN A 147 -2.09 10.75 4.85
CA ASN A 147 -0.97 11.67 4.61
C ASN A 147 -1.26 13.13 5.02
N SER A 148 -2.45 13.41 5.55
CA SER A 148 -2.83 14.74 6.02
C SER A 148 -2.21 15.06 7.39
N ASN A 149 -2.49 16.27 7.88
CA ASN A 149 -2.14 16.69 9.23
C ASN A 149 -3.30 16.52 10.22
N GLU A 150 -4.31 15.71 9.89
CA GLU A 150 -5.42 15.43 10.80
C GLU A 150 -4.92 14.73 12.07
N HIS A 151 -5.65 14.95 13.17
CA HIS A 151 -5.33 14.34 14.44
C HIS A 151 -5.83 12.89 14.48
N TYR A 152 -5.07 11.99 15.11
CA TYR A 152 -5.44 10.57 15.18
C TYR A 152 -6.81 10.34 15.83
N LEU A 153 -7.11 11.07 16.92
CA LEU A 153 -8.42 10.98 17.59
C LEU A 153 -9.56 11.63 16.81
N ASP A 154 -9.27 12.38 15.75
CA ASP A 154 -10.31 12.95 14.87
C ASP A 154 -10.68 12.02 13.70
N LEU A 155 -10.03 10.85 13.59
CA LEU A 155 -10.27 9.93 12.48
C LEU A 155 -11.72 9.40 12.41
N TYR A 156 -12.44 9.36 13.54
CA TYR A 156 -13.86 8.96 13.57
C TYR A 156 -14.74 9.86 12.71
N LYS A 157 -14.37 11.15 12.55
CA LYS A 157 -15.09 12.11 11.69
C LYS A 157 -15.07 11.69 10.22
N PHE A 158 -14.09 10.88 9.83
CA PHE A 158 -13.90 10.39 8.46
C PHE A 158 -14.38 8.95 8.31
N PHE A 159 -14.09 8.09 9.28
CA PHE A 159 -14.46 6.67 9.21
C PHE A 159 -15.96 6.43 9.33
N ASN A 160 -16.68 7.21 10.15
CA ASN A 160 -18.13 7.04 10.29
C ASN A 160 -18.89 7.35 8.98
N PRO A 161 -18.68 8.50 8.31
CA PRO A 161 -19.30 8.77 7.02
C PRO A 161 -18.93 7.74 5.95
N LEU A 162 -17.65 7.36 5.88
CA LEU A 162 -17.20 6.35 4.91
C LEU A 162 -17.89 5.01 5.16
N TYR A 163 -17.95 4.56 6.41
CA TYR A 163 -18.60 3.31 6.79
C TYR A 163 -20.09 3.30 6.45
N LYS A 164 -20.81 4.38 6.79
CA LYS A 164 -22.23 4.55 6.41
C LYS A 164 -22.41 4.49 4.90
N ARG A 165 -21.53 5.14 4.14
CA ARG A 165 -21.55 5.11 2.68
C ARG A 165 -21.31 3.69 2.16
N MET A 166 -20.29 3.00 2.67
CA MET A 166 -20.01 1.60 2.29
C MET A 166 -21.20 0.68 2.57
N LYS A 167 -21.92 0.87 3.69
CA LYS A 167 -23.17 0.15 3.98
C LYS A 167 -24.28 0.48 2.99
N SER A 168 -24.51 1.76 2.70
CA SER A 168 -25.51 2.15 1.68
C SER A 168 -25.20 1.55 0.30
N TRP A 169 -23.91 1.41 -0.05
CA TRP A 169 -23.51 0.74 -1.29
C TRP A 169 -23.72 -0.76 -1.24
N THR A 170 -23.62 -1.41 -0.08
CA THR A 170 -24.00 -2.83 0.02
C THR A 170 -25.50 -3.07 -0.12
N GLU A 171 -26.32 -2.07 0.25
CA GLU A 171 -27.79 -2.12 0.12
C GLU A 171 -28.24 -1.76 -1.30
N ASN A 172 -27.60 -0.77 -1.92
CA ASN A 172 -27.86 -0.35 -3.29
C ASN A 172 -26.56 -0.03 -4.04
N CYS A 173 -26.03 -1.06 -4.72
CA CYS A 173 -24.81 -0.93 -5.52
C CYS A 173 -25.00 -0.13 -6.81
N ASN A 174 -26.23 0.04 -7.32
CA ASN A 174 -26.46 0.70 -8.62
C ASN A 174 -26.02 2.16 -8.63
N ILE A 175 -26.05 2.82 -7.46
CA ILE A 175 -25.69 4.23 -7.27
C ILE A 175 -24.30 4.56 -7.87
N ILE A 176 -23.32 3.65 -7.79
CA ILE A 176 -22.00 3.90 -8.38
C ILE A 176 -22.00 3.91 -9.91
N PHE A 177 -22.83 3.05 -10.51
CA PHE A 177 -22.89 2.89 -11.95
C PHE A 177 -23.72 3.99 -12.61
N ASP A 178 -24.70 4.53 -11.88
CA ASP A 178 -25.52 5.66 -12.31
C ASP A 178 -24.77 7.00 -12.23
N GLY A 179 -23.59 7.03 -11.59
CA GLY A 179 -22.76 8.23 -11.46
C GLY A 179 -23.26 9.19 -10.38
N GLU A 180 -24.20 8.76 -9.54
CA GLU A 180 -24.77 9.52 -8.42
C GLU A 180 -23.87 9.46 -7.18
N ILE A 181 -22.55 9.57 -7.38
CA ILE A 181 -21.59 9.58 -6.28
C ILE A 181 -21.10 10.98 -6.03
N ASP A 182 -21.30 11.42 -4.78
CA ASP A 182 -20.57 12.54 -4.21
C ASP A 182 -19.06 12.21 -4.18
N PRO A 183 -18.21 12.88 -4.97
CA PRO A 183 -16.78 12.63 -4.95
C PRO A 183 -16.13 13.01 -3.61
N TYR A 184 -16.85 13.73 -2.73
CA TYR A 184 -16.39 14.24 -1.44
C TYR A 184 -16.80 13.37 -0.24
N ILE A 185 -17.05 12.07 -0.43
CA ILE A 185 -17.31 11.10 0.68
C ILE A 185 -16.32 11.27 1.84
N LEU A 186 -15.08 11.62 1.50
CA LEU A 186 -14.07 12.09 2.44
C LEU A 186 -13.64 13.52 2.08
N LYS A 187 -13.33 14.32 3.11
CA LYS A 187 -12.77 15.69 3.02
C LYS A 187 -11.58 15.81 2.07
N TYR A 188 -10.89 14.70 1.81
CA TYR A 188 -9.68 14.62 0.98
C TYR A 188 -9.94 13.80 -0.31
N PRO A 189 -10.84 14.25 -1.20
CA PRO A 189 -11.18 13.51 -2.41
C PRO A 189 -9.96 13.34 -3.34
N HIS A 190 -10.01 12.35 -4.23
CA HIS A 190 -9.02 12.29 -5.30
C HIS A 190 -9.25 13.44 -6.29
N LYS A 191 -8.17 14.08 -6.75
CA LYS A 191 -8.21 15.14 -7.76
C LYS A 191 -8.91 14.66 -9.04
N ILE A 192 -9.99 15.33 -9.45
CA ILE A 192 -10.67 15.10 -10.74
C ILE A 192 -9.68 15.32 -11.89
N ASP A 193 -9.55 14.31 -12.75
CA ASP A 193 -8.62 14.24 -13.88
C ASP A 193 -9.22 13.38 -15.00
N ASP A 194 -8.55 13.23 -16.14
CA ASP A 194 -9.06 12.46 -17.29
C ASP A 194 -9.42 11.02 -16.92
N SER A 195 -8.70 10.43 -15.97
CA SER A 195 -8.99 9.06 -15.49
C SER A 195 -10.34 8.94 -14.79
N TYR A 196 -10.83 10.03 -14.16
CA TYR A 196 -12.15 10.08 -13.56
C TYR A 196 -13.26 10.02 -14.61
N ASN A 197 -13.12 10.78 -15.69
CA ASN A 197 -14.10 10.80 -16.77
C ASN A 197 -14.17 9.44 -17.48
N ILE A 198 -13.00 8.82 -17.71
CA ILE A 198 -12.93 7.44 -18.23
C ILE A 198 -13.65 6.49 -17.26
N LEU A 199 -13.38 6.56 -15.96
CA LEU A 199 -14.04 5.71 -14.97
C LEU A 199 -15.57 5.83 -15.01
N LEU A 200 -16.11 7.06 -15.06
CA LEU A 200 -17.56 7.27 -15.12
C LEU A 200 -18.19 6.67 -16.39
N GLN A 201 -17.52 6.80 -17.53
CA GLN A 201 -17.98 6.21 -18.79
C GLN A 201 -17.95 4.68 -18.74
N GLU A 202 -16.87 4.11 -18.21
CA GLU A 202 -16.69 2.66 -18.12
C GLU A 202 -17.64 2.03 -17.09
N LEU A 203 -17.91 2.71 -15.97
CA LEU A 203 -18.91 2.27 -14.98
C LEU A 203 -20.28 2.09 -15.63
N LYS A 204 -20.75 3.07 -16.43
CA LYS A 204 -22.03 2.95 -17.14
C LYS A 204 -22.08 1.74 -18.06
N LYS A 205 -20.98 1.43 -18.75
CA LYS A 205 -20.89 0.28 -19.68
C LYS A 205 -20.96 -1.07 -18.97
N VAL A 206 -20.42 -1.16 -17.75
CA VAL A 206 -20.32 -2.43 -17.03
C VAL A 206 -21.42 -2.63 -15.98
N LYS A 207 -22.44 -1.76 -15.93
CA LYS A 207 -23.49 -1.78 -14.89
C LYS A 207 -24.10 -3.17 -14.66
N ASP A 208 -24.53 -3.83 -15.73
CA ASP A 208 -25.25 -5.10 -15.64
C ASP A 208 -24.42 -6.24 -15.05
N THR A 209 -23.11 -6.27 -15.36
CA THR A 209 -22.20 -7.33 -14.91
C THR A 209 -21.36 -6.93 -13.70
N GLY A 210 -21.23 -5.63 -13.45
CA GLY A 210 -20.40 -5.04 -12.40
C GLY A 210 -21.09 -4.93 -11.05
N THR A 211 -22.43 -4.87 -11.05
CA THR A 211 -23.20 -4.63 -9.82
C THR A 211 -22.95 -5.70 -8.76
N GLU A 212 -23.07 -6.98 -9.11
CA GLU A 212 -22.89 -8.08 -8.16
C GLU A 212 -21.46 -8.12 -7.58
N ILE A 213 -20.45 -8.00 -8.44
CA ILE A 213 -19.06 -8.03 -7.99
C ILE A 213 -18.71 -6.81 -7.13
N PHE A 214 -19.24 -5.63 -7.47
CA PHE A 214 -19.08 -4.42 -6.67
C PHE A 214 -19.72 -4.57 -5.29
N CYS A 215 -20.92 -5.19 -5.20
CA CYS A 215 -21.55 -5.51 -3.92
C CYS A 215 -20.68 -6.44 -3.06
N ILE A 216 -20.07 -7.47 -3.67
CA ILE A 216 -19.17 -8.40 -2.97
C ILE A 216 -17.92 -7.67 -2.44
N MET A 217 -17.37 -6.74 -3.23
CA MET A 217 -16.23 -5.91 -2.81
C MET A 217 -16.62 -4.98 -1.66
N CYS A 218 -17.74 -4.26 -1.77
CA CYS A 218 -18.23 -3.37 -0.73
C CYS A 218 -18.50 -4.12 0.57
N THR A 219 -19.21 -5.25 0.51
CA THR A 219 -19.50 -6.12 1.67
C THR A 219 -18.20 -6.59 2.33
N SER A 220 -17.23 -6.98 1.53
CA SER A 220 -15.92 -7.39 2.04
C SER A 220 -15.17 -6.26 2.74
N ILE A 221 -15.25 -5.02 2.22
CA ILE A 221 -14.59 -3.85 2.80
C ILE A 221 -15.31 -3.43 4.08
N THR A 222 -16.65 -3.39 4.09
CA THR A 222 -17.46 -3.10 5.28
C THR A 222 -17.09 -4.02 6.44
N ARG A 223 -17.00 -5.33 6.21
CA ARG A 223 -16.56 -6.30 7.23
C ARG A 223 -15.15 -6.04 7.75
N VAL A 224 -14.24 -5.55 6.89
CA VAL A 224 -12.89 -5.19 7.32
C VAL A 224 -12.93 -3.93 8.17
N MET A 225 -13.73 -2.92 7.79
CA MET A 225 -13.91 -1.70 8.58
C MET A 225 -14.50 -2.02 9.96
N GLU A 226 -15.54 -2.85 10.04
CA GLU A 226 -16.16 -3.29 11.30
C GLU A 226 -15.13 -3.91 12.26
N ARG A 227 -14.20 -4.71 11.73
CA ARG A 227 -13.17 -5.38 12.54
C ARG A 227 -11.98 -4.49 12.88
N GLN A 228 -11.49 -3.71 11.92
CA GLN A 228 -10.21 -2.99 12.02
C GLN A 228 -10.37 -1.56 12.49
N LEU A 229 -11.55 -0.97 12.32
CA LEU A 229 -11.87 0.40 12.70
C LEU A 229 -12.92 0.45 13.80
N ALA A 230 -13.22 -0.68 14.46
CA ALA A 230 -14.23 -0.82 15.51
C ALA A 230 -14.19 0.34 16.51
N ASP A 231 -12.98 0.69 16.98
CA ASP A 231 -12.74 1.75 17.96
C ASP A 231 -13.17 3.15 17.48
N PHE A 232 -13.25 3.40 16.17
CA PHE A 232 -13.65 4.69 15.61
C PHE A 232 -15.10 4.70 15.08
N LEU A 233 -15.73 3.53 14.93
CA LEU A 233 -17.12 3.43 14.49
C LEU A 233 -18.08 3.75 15.65
N SER A 234 -19.38 3.83 15.39
CA SER A 234 -20.40 4.37 16.32
C SER A 234 -20.41 3.82 17.76
N GLU A 235 -19.86 2.63 18.00
CA GLU A 235 -19.77 2.00 19.34
C GLU A 235 -18.35 1.95 19.91
N GLY A 236 -17.38 2.49 19.19
CA GLY A 236 -15.97 2.44 19.55
C GLY A 236 -15.55 3.46 20.61
N ILE A 237 -14.41 3.19 21.25
CA ILE A 237 -13.84 4.04 22.31
C ILE A 237 -13.38 5.43 21.82
N TYR A 238 -13.07 5.55 20.52
CA TYR A 238 -12.66 6.79 19.84
C TYR A 238 -13.74 7.29 18.87
N SER A 239 -14.99 6.88 19.06
CA SER A 239 -16.12 7.23 18.20
C SER A 239 -16.65 8.66 18.38
N LYS A 240 -16.17 9.34 19.43
CA LYS A 240 -16.60 10.67 19.86
C LYS A 240 -15.41 11.60 19.96
N GLU A 241 -15.70 12.89 20.08
CA GLU A 241 -14.66 13.89 20.28
C GLU A 241 -13.87 13.62 21.57
N ALA A 242 -12.56 13.49 21.41
CA ALA A 242 -11.64 13.31 22.53
C ALA A 242 -11.44 14.63 23.30
N SER A 243 -11.07 14.51 24.59
CA SER A 243 -10.72 15.66 25.41
C SER A 243 -9.49 16.39 24.86
N GLU A 244 -9.38 17.70 25.14
CA GLU A 244 -8.21 18.48 24.74
C GLU A 244 -6.92 17.98 25.43
N GLU A 245 -7.05 17.40 26.63
CA GLU A 245 -5.93 16.75 27.31
C GLU A 245 -5.43 15.52 26.54
N ASP A 246 -6.33 14.65 26.08
CA ASP A 246 -5.97 13.48 25.28
C ASP A 246 -5.33 13.88 23.95
N LYS A 247 -5.91 14.87 23.26
CA LYS A 247 -5.33 15.42 22.02
C LYS A 247 -3.93 15.96 22.27
N LYS A 248 -3.71 16.66 23.38
CA LYS A 248 -2.38 17.16 23.76
C LYS A 248 -1.40 16.02 24.05
N ASN A 249 -1.83 14.98 24.75
CA ASN A 249 -0.99 13.84 25.12
C ASN A 249 -0.49 13.05 23.90
N ILE A 250 -1.28 13.00 22.83
CA ILE A 250 -0.90 12.28 21.61
C ILE A 250 -0.64 13.19 20.39
N ALA A 251 -0.45 14.50 20.59
CA ALA A 251 -0.30 15.48 19.52
C ALA A 251 0.84 15.16 18.52
N HIS A 252 1.83 14.36 18.93
CA HIS A 252 2.95 13.94 18.10
C HIS A 252 2.78 12.56 17.45
N ALA A 253 1.70 11.84 17.78
CA ALA A 253 1.34 10.60 17.12
C ALA A 253 0.97 10.87 15.66
N LYS A 254 1.46 10.02 14.77
CA LYS A 254 1.11 10.07 13.35
C LYS A 254 0.03 9.05 13.06
N ILE A 255 -0.85 9.38 12.11
CA ILE A 255 -1.91 8.47 11.64
C ILE A 255 -1.30 7.17 11.05
N THR A 256 -0.07 7.25 10.52
CA THR A 256 0.64 6.12 9.93
C THR A 256 1.76 5.58 10.79
N ASN A 257 2.02 4.30 10.62
CA ASN A 257 3.26 3.63 11.01
C ASN A 257 4.42 3.88 10.03
N ILE A 258 4.19 4.52 8.87
CA ILE A 258 5.22 4.79 7.85
C ILE A 258 6.47 5.46 8.43
N PRO A 259 6.39 6.46 9.33
CA PRO A 259 7.57 7.02 9.99
C PRO A 259 8.39 5.97 10.74
N ALA A 260 7.74 5.03 11.43
CA ALA A 260 8.39 3.95 12.14
C ALA A 260 9.03 2.94 11.18
N GLU A 261 8.32 2.50 10.13
CA GLU A 261 8.87 1.61 9.10
C GLU A 261 10.12 2.21 8.45
N ASN A 262 10.05 3.50 8.14
CA ASN A 262 11.15 4.27 7.58
C ASN A 262 12.36 4.37 8.52
N LEU A 263 12.15 4.45 9.84
CA LEU A 263 13.21 4.41 10.84
C LEU A 263 13.91 3.04 10.84
N PHE A 264 13.14 1.95 10.79
CA PHE A 264 13.69 0.60 10.70
C PHE A 264 14.43 0.35 9.38
N GLY A 265 13.88 0.81 8.26
CA GLY A 265 14.54 0.71 6.96
C GLY A 265 15.88 1.47 6.92
N ASP A 266 15.94 2.66 7.50
CA ASP A 266 17.18 3.42 7.63
C ASP A 266 18.19 2.70 8.54
N LEU A 267 17.73 2.10 9.64
CA LEU A 267 18.57 1.36 10.56
C LEU A 267 19.15 0.10 9.90
N ASP A 268 18.33 -0.71 9.23
CA ASP A 268 18.75 -1.91 8.51
C ASP A 268 19.80 -1.57 7.44
N TYR A 269 19.52 -0.53 6.64
CA TYR A 269 20.48 -0.02 5.67
C TYR A 269 21.81 0.43 6.30
N ALA A 270 21.74 1.15 7.42
CA ALA A 270 22.94 1.61 8.12
C ALA A 270 23.78 0.45 8.66
N ILE A 271 23.14 -0.57 9.24
CA ILE A 271 23.80 -1.79 9.74
C ILE A 271 24.47 -2.54 8.59
N LYS A 272 23.76 -2.77 7.47
CA LYS A 272 24.31 -3.45 6.30
C LYS A 272 25.55 -2.76 5.73
N ARG A 273 25.57 -1.42 5.71
CA ARG A 273 26.73 -0.66 5.22
C ARG A 273 27.90 -0.59 6.20
N LYS A 274 27.64 -0.71 7.51
CA LYS A 274 28.64 -0.55 8.57
C LYS A 274 28.45 -1.60 9.65
N HIS A 275 28.62 -2.86 9.29
CA HIS A 275 28.32 -4.02 10.15
C HIS A 275 29.12 -4.05 11.47
N ASN A 276 30.31 -3.44 11.50
CA ASN A 276 31.15 -3.35 12.70
C ASN A 276 30.87 -2.13 13.58
N ALA A 277 29.93 -1.26 13.20
CA ALA A 277 29.58 -0.10 14.03
C ALA A 277 28.61 -0.49 15.15
N SER A 278 28.68 0.22 16.27
CA SER A 278 27.78 -0.03 17.40
C SER A 278 26.35 0.42 17.07
N VAL A 279 25.36 -0.19 17.73
CA VAL A 279 23.94 0.22 17.63
C VAL A 279 23.78 1.71 17.95
N PHE A 280 24.50 2.21 18.95
CA PHE A 280 24.51 3.63 19.31
C PHE A 280 24.94 4.54 18.14
N HIS A 281 25.96 4.14 17.37
CA HIS A 281 26.39 4.87 16.18
C HIS A 281 25.27 4.91 15.13
N HIS A 282 24.63 3.77 14.86
CA HIS A 282 23.53 3.70 13.91
C HIS A 282 22.34 4.55 14.34
N SER A 283 21.90 4.44 15.59
CA SER A 283 20.81 5.26 16.15
C SER A 283 21.13 6.76 16.01
N SER A 284 22.37 7.16 16.28
CA SER A 284 22.80 8.56 16.15
C SER A 284 22.68 9.06 14.70
N ILE A 285 23.09 8.26 13.72
CA ILE A 285 22.94 8.60 12.30
C ILE A 285 21.47 8.72 11.91
N VAL A 286 20.65 7.76 12.31
CA VAL A 286 19.21 7.76 12.01
C VAL A 286 18.52 8.99 12.61
N MET A 287 18.82 9.33 13.87
CA MET A 287 18.31 10.53 14.53
C MET A 287 18.75 11.81 13.80
N LEU A 288 20.03 11.94 13.44
CA LEU A 288 20.54 13.10 12.69
C LEU A 288 19.83 13.27 11.34
N LYS A 289 19.60 12.16 10.62
CA LYS A 289 18.89 12.16 9.34
C LYS A 289 17.43 12.56 9.50
N ARG A 290 16.71 11.93 10.43
CA ARG A 290 15.25 12.07 10.58
C ARG A 290 14.83 13.39 11.21
N ASN A 291 15.61 13.90 12.15
CA ASN A 291 15.42 15.22 12.73
C ASN A 291 15.89 16.34 11.79
N LYS A 292 16.43 16.01 10.62
CA LYS A 292 17.05 16.95 9.67
C LYS A 292 18.08 17.86 10.35
N THR A 293 18.78 17.35 11.37
CA THR A 293 19.65 18.14 12.26
C THR A 293 20.75 18.85 11.47
N VAL A 294 21.34 18.19 10.47
CA VAL A 294 22.38 18.80 9.62
C VAL A 294 21.81 19.96 8.80
N HIS A 295 20.61 19.82 8.24
CA HIS A 295 19.97 20.89 7.48
C HIS A 295 19.58 22.08 8.38
N TRP A 296 19.02 21.80 9.56
CA TRP A 296 18.76 22.81 10.58
C TRP A 296 20.03 23.56 10.99
N LEU A 297 21.13 22.82 11.23
CA LEU A 297 22.41 23.40 11.61
C LEU A 297 22.98 24.28 10.50
N LYS A 298 22.88 23.86 9.23
CA LYS A 298 23.31 24.64 8.06
C LYS A 298 22.67 26.03 7.98
N LYS A 299 21.42 26.18 8.44
CA LYS A 299 20.67 27.46 8.45
C LYS A 299 21.09 28.42 9.58
N LYS A 300 21.90 27.99 10.54
CA LYS A 300 22.35 28.86 11.63
C LYS A 300 23.56 29.72 11.22
N PRO A 301 23.76 30.91 11.81
CA PRO A 301 25.01 31.65 11.65
C PRO A 301 26.21 30.85 12.14
N ASP A 302 27.38 31.08 11.56
CA ASP A 302 28.56 30.23 11.81
C ASP A 302 29.03 30.27 13.26
N HIS A 303 29.00 31.44 13.91
CA HIS A 303 29.31 31.54 15.34
C HIS A 303 28.36 30.69 16.22
N VAL A 304 27.07 30.60 15.84
CA VAL A 304 26.08 29.75 16.54
C VAL A 304 26.35 28.27 16.27
N LYS A 305 26.66 27.90 15.01
CA LYS A 305 27.04 26.52 14.65
C LYS A 305 28.25 26.05 15.46
N CYS A 306 29.29 26.87 15.55
CA CYS A 306 30.49 26.56 16.33
C CYS A 306 30.17 26.32 17.80
N LYS A 307 29.34 27.18 18.42
CA LYS A 307 28.87 26.99 19.81
C LYS A 307 28.10 25.68 19.97
N ILE A 308 27.13 25.39 19.09
CA ILE A 308 26.34 24.15 19.14
C ILE A 308 27.21 22.91 18.97
N MET A 309 28.17 22.92 18.03
CA MET A 309 29.08 21.79 17.80
C MET A 309 30.05 21.59 18.97
N ALA A 310 30.51 22.66 19.60
CA ALA A 310 31.32 22.57 20.82
C ALA A 310 30.55 21.92 21.97
N ILE A 311 29.28 22.32 22.17
CA ILE A 311 28.37 21.67 23.12
C ILE A 311 28.19 20.20 22.75
N GLY A 312 27.86 19.88 21.50
CA GLY A 312 27.70 18.50 21.02
C GLY A 312 28.91 17.61 21.31
N ARG A 313 30.13 18.12 21.06
CA ARG A 313 31.38 17.41 21.40
C ARG A 313 31.53 17.17 22.90
N LYS A 314 31.21 18.17 23.73
CA LYS A 314 31.24 18.04 25.20
C LYS A 314 30.31 16.93 25.69
N TYR A 315 29.10 16.85 25.14
CA TYR A 315 28.10 15.85 25.55
C TYR A 315 28.27 14.48 24.87
N ALA A 316 29.02 14.37 23.77
CA ALA A 316 29.21 13.12 23.04
C ALA A 316 29.77 11.99 23.93
N ASN A 317 30.78 12.30 24.76
CA ASN A 317 31.37 11.33 25.68
C ASN A 317 30.38 10.87 26.75
N LEU A 318 29.54 11.77 27.26
CA LEU A 318 28.50 11.44 28.23
C LEU A 318 27.48 10.48 27.63
N CYS A 319 27.01 10.76 26.41
CA CYS A 319 26.08 9.88 25.70
C CYS A 319 26.71 8.51 25.41
N LYS A 320 27.98 8.46 24.97
CA LYS A 320 28.69 7.20 24.72
C LYS A 320 28.84 6.36 25.99
N ASN A 321 29.22 6.98 27.11
CA ASN A 321 29.35 6.28 28.39
C ASN A 321 28.02 5.72 28.87
N LYS A 322 26.92 6.48 28.69
CA LYS A 322 25.56 5.99 29.01
C LYS A 322 25.17 4.80 28.13
N ALA A 323 25.48 4.83 26.84
CA ALA A 323 25.22 3.73 25.92
C ALA A 323 26.01 2.46 26.29
N ASN A 324 27.31 2.60 26.60
CA ASN A 324 28.14 1.48 27.03
C ASN A 324 27.63 0.82 28.31
N LYS A 325 27.16 1.61 29.29
CA LYS A 325 26.56 1.07 30.52
C LYS A 325 25.31 0.24 30.22
N LEU A 326 24.43 0.75 29.36
CA LEU A 326 23.23 0.02 28.94
C LEU A 326 23.58 -1.29 28.21
N GLU A 327 24.59 -1.27 27.35
CA GLU A 327 25.06 -2.46 26.64
C GLU A 327 25.59 -3.53 27.60
N GLN A 328 26.34 -3.12 28.63
CA GLN A 328 26.78 -4.02 29.70
C GLN A 328 25.61 -4.62 30.48
N GLU A 329 24.60 -3.82 30.82
CA GLU A 329 23.38 -4.31 31.49
C GLU A 329 22.62 -5.33 30.64
N VAL A 330 22.43 -5.04 29.35
CA VAL A 330 21.78 -5.96 28.40
C VAL A 330 22.58 -7.24 28.26
N SER A 331 23.92 -7.15 28.18
CA SER A 331 24.81 -8.31 28.10
C SER A 331 24.68 -9.20 29.34
N LYS A 332 24.70 -8.62 30.55
CA LYS A 332 24.47 -9.34 31.81
C LYS A 332 23.12 -10.05 31.84
N LYS A 333 22.04 -9.37 31.43
CA LYS A 333 20.70 -9.97 31.33
C LYS A 333 20.67 -11.17 30.38
N ARG A 334 21.30 -11.05 29.20
CA ARG A 334 21.41 -12.15 28.24
C ARG A 334 22.20 -13.33 28.79
N GLN A 335 23.30 -13.08 29.50
CA GLN A 335 24.08 -14.13 30.16
C GLN A 335 23.24 -14.89 31.20
N ASN A 336 22.45 -14.20 32.00
CA ASN A 336 21.56 -14.84 32.98
C ASN A 336 20.51 -15.73 32.29
N ILE A 337 19.83 -15.21 31.24
CA ILE A 337 18.86 -15.99 30.46
C ILE A 337 19.50 -17.27 29.89
N LEU A 338 20.72 -17.18 29.37
CA LEU A 338 21.44 -18.35 28.84
C LEU A 338 21.77 -19.37 29.94
N ARG A 339 22.13 -18.92 31.15
CA ARG A 339 22.37 -19.81 32.30
C ARG A 339 21.08 -20.51 32.74
N ASP A 340 19.98 -19.79 32.86
CA ASP A 340 18.68 -20.34 33.25
C ASP A 340 18.20 -21.38 32.22
N ASN A 341 18.36 -21.08 30.93
CA ASN A 341 18.02 -22.02 29.86
C ASN A 341 18.86 -23.29 29.90
N LYS A 342 20.15 -23.18 30.25
CA LYS A 342 21.03 -24.35 30.42
C LYS A 342 20.60 -25.21 31.62
N GLN A 343 20.26 -24.58 32.75
CA GLN A 343 19.75 -25.27 33.93
C GLN A 343 18.44 -26.00 33.64
N LYS A 344 17.47 -25.34 32.99
CA LYS A 344 16.20 -25.97 32.59
C LYS A 344 16.40 -27.19 31.70
N LYS A 345 17.34 -27.12 30.74
CA LYS A 345 17.68 -28.26 29.88
C LYS A 345 18.28 -29.42 30.67
N ASN A 346 19.17 -29.14 31.62
CA ASN A 346 19.76 -30.18 32.46
C ASN A 346 18.69 -30.86 33.34
N THR A 347 17.83 -30.09 34.00
CA THR A 347 16.72 -30.63 34.81
C THR A 347 15.72 -31.43 33.98
N GLN A 348 15.52 -31.09 32.71
CA GLN A 348 14.66 -31.85 31.80
C GLN A 348 15.33 -33.14 31.31
N ALA A 349 16.66 -33.14 31.14
CA ALA A 349 17.44 -34.33 30.80
C ALA A 349 17.58 -35.31 31.99
N GLU A 350 17.55 -34.83 33.23
CA GLU A 350 17.55 -35.68 34.44
C GLU A 350 16.19 -36.31 34.74
N LYS A 351 15.11 -35.82 34.12
CA LYS A 351 13.73 -36.34 34.29
C LYS A 351 13.30 -37.33 33.22
N ASN A 352 14.07 -37.46 32.14
CA ASN A 352 13.90 -38.44 31.07
C ASN A 352 14.95 -39.54 31.23
#